data_AF-A0A436FED3-F1
#
_entry.id   AF-A0A436FED3-F1
#
_cell.length_a   1.000
_cell.length_b   1.000
_cell.length_c   1.000
_cell.angle_alpha   90.00
_cell.angle_beta   90.00
_cell.angle_gamma   90.00
#
_symmetry.space_group_name_H-M   'P 1'
#
loop_
_entity.id
_entity.type
_entity.pdbx_description
1 polymer ?
#
loop_
_entity_poly.entity_id
_entity_poly.type
_entity_poly.pdbx_seq_one_letter_code
_entity_poly.pdbx_strand_id
1 'polypeptide(L)'
;MPLRDINDLEKLKKINAALVSRVERSMDQQGNAFSLFQTAISLENRVRTRTEELHSTLRRLEQSNIDLSAAKENAELANLSKTRFLAAASHDVLQPLNAAHLSVSALAEVQTSDEGKKLVRQVERSLETMEDLLRTLLD
;
A
#
# COMPACT_ATOMS: atom_id res chain seq x y z
N MET A 1 57.88 46.48 -62.91
CA MET A 1 56.83 45.44 -62.77
C MET A 1 56.78 44.86 -61.34
N PRO A 2 56.44 45.62 -60.27
CA PRO A 2 56.10 44.99 -58.98
C PRO A 2 54.80 45.50 -58.29
N LEU A 3 54.21 46.61 -58.74
CA LEU A 3 53.10 47.29 -58.04
C LEU A 3 51.72 46.65 -58.28
N ARG A 4 51.55 45.89 -59.37
CA ARG A 4 50.27 45.25 -59.73
C ARG A 4 50.06 43.95 -58.94
N ASP A 5 51.12 43.17 -58.77
CA ASP A 5 51.10 41.91 -58.01
C ASP A 5 50.88 42.12 -56.50
N ILE A 6 51.36 43.24 -55.94
CA ILE A 6 51.13 43.60 -54.53
C ILE A 6 49.65 43.89 -54.25
N ASN A 7 48.95 44.54 -55.19
CA ASN A 7 47.55 44.91 -55.04
C ASN A 7 46.62 43.68 -55.20
N ASP A 8 47.01 42.74 -56.06
CA ASP A 8 46.32 41.45 -56.18
C ASP A 8 46.57 40.57 -54.94
N LEU A 9 47.77 40.61 -54.36
CA LEU A 9 48.07 39.93 -53.09
C LEU A 9 47.19 40.46 -51.92
N GLU A 10 46.98 41.78 -51.83
CA GLU A 10 46.11 42.37 -50.80
C GLU A 10 44.64 41.98 -50.99
N LYS A 11 44.15 41.99 -52.24
CA LYS A 11 42.79 41.53 -52.55
C LYS A 11 42.60 40.06 -52.21
N LEU A 12 43.57 39.21 -52.56
CA LEU A 12 43.57 37.79 -52.21
C LEU A 12 43.54 37.58 -50.70
N LYS A 13 44.33 38.34 -49.93
CA LYS A 13 44.28 38.30 -48.45
C LYS A 13 42.92 38.70 -47.90
N LYS A 14 42.30 39.75 -48.44
CA LYS A 14 40.98 40.22 -48.00
C LYS A 14 39.87 39.21 -48.32
N ILE A 15 39.92 38.60 -49.51
CA ILE A 15 38.99 37.54 -49.91
C ILE A 15 39.17 36.30 -49.03
N ASN A 16 40.41 35.90 -48.77
CA ASN A 16 40.70 34.75 -47.92
C ASN A 16 40.20 34.98 -46.49
N ALA A 17 40.45 36.16 -45.90
CA ALA A 17 39.92 36.53 -44.59
C ALA A 17 38.37 36.52 -44.53
N ALA A 18 37.70 37.01 -45.57
CA ALA A 18 36.24 36.97 -45.65
C ALA A 18 35.69 35.55 -45.79
N LEU A 19 36.36 34.68 -46.54
CA LEU A 19 36.00 33.27 -46.68
C LEU A 19 36.21 32.51 -45.36
N VAL A 20 37.34 32.74 -44.68
CA VAL A 20 37.64 32.16 -43.37
C VAL A 20 36.57 32.55 -42.34
N SER A 21 36.26 33.84 -42.20
CA SER A 21 35.23 34.32 -41.26
C SER A 21 33.83 33.79 -41.57
N ARG A 22 33.54 33.47 -42.85
CA ARG A 22 32.26 32.86 -43.24
C ARG A 22 32.21 31.38 -42.92
N VAL A 23 33.30 30.65 -43.15
CA VAL A 23 33.43 29.23 -42.82
C VAL A 23 33.37 29.05 -41.31
N GLU A 24 34.11 29.84 -40.54
CA GLU A 24 34.09 29.81 -39.07
C GLU A 24 32.67 30.02 -38.51
N ARG A 25 31.96 31.06 -38.95
CA ARG A 25 30.57 31.31 -38.54
C ARG A 25 29.61 30.18 -38.93
N SER A 26 29.78 29.60 -40.11
CA SER A 26 28.98 28.46 -40.56
C SER A 26 29.24 27.21 -39.70
N MET A 27 30.50 26.97 -39.33
CA MET A 27 30.90 25.84 -38.49
C MET A 27 30.40 26.03 -37.04
N ASP A 28 30.47 27.24 -36.49
CA ASP A 28 29.95 27.56 -35.15
C ASP A 28 28.44 27.35 -35.06
N GLN A 29 27.70 27.82 -36.08
CA GLN A 29 26.24 27.63 -36.14
C GLN A 29 25.87 26.15 -36.27
N GLN A 30 26.62 25.38 -37.07
CA GLN A 30 26.44 23.92 -37.18
C GLN A 30 26.77 23.19 -35.88
N GLY A 31 27.85 23.57 -35.19
CA GLY A 31 28.22 23.00 -33.89
C GLY A 31 27.17 23.25 -32.81
N ASN A 32 26.60 24.46 -32.78
CA ASN A 32 25.51 24.79 -31.86
C ASN A 32 24.23 24.00 -32.14
N ALA A 33 23.83 23.89 -33.41
CA ALA A 33 22.66 23.10 -33.82
C ALA A 33 22.83 21.60 -33.50
N PHE A 34 24.04 21.05 -33.68
CA PHE A 34 24.35 19.67 -33.33
C PHE A 34 24.27 19.44 -31.82
N SER A 35 24.82 20.34 -31.00
CA SER A 35 24.72 20.25 -29.53
C SER A 35 23.28 20.28 -29.02
N LEU A 36 22.43 21.16 -29.59
CA LEU A 36 21.01 21.19 -29.27
C LEU A 36 20.30 19.89 -29.66
N PHE A 37 20.62 19.33 -30.82
CA PHE A 37 20.06 18.05 -31.27
C PHE A 37 20.48 16.88 -30.37
N GLN A 38 21.76 16.80 -30.00
CA GLN A 38 22.26 15.81 -29.04
C GLN A 38 21.57 15.94 -27.68
N THR A 39 21.38 17.17 -27.22
CA THR A 39 20.66 17.46 -25.96
C THR A 39 19.20 17.02 -26.05
N ALA A 40 18.52 17.29 -27.17
CA ALA A 40 17.14 16.89 -27.39
C ALA A 40 16.97 15.36 -27.39
N ILE A 41 17.84 14.62 -28.09
CA ILE A 41 17.85 13.15 -28.06
C ILE A 41 18.09 12.63 -26.64
N SER A 42 19.05 13.21 -25.91
CA SER A 42 19.35 12.83 -24.53
C SER A 42 18.14 13.04 -23.61
N LEU A 43 17.45 14.16 -23.74
CA LEU A 43 16.22 14.43 -23.00
C LEU A 43 15.11 13.44 -23.38
N GLU A 44 14.90 13.17 -24.66
CA GLU A 44 13.88 12.23 -25.13
C GLU A 44 14.13 10.83 -24.58
N ASN A 45 15.38 10.35 -24.64
CA ASN A 45 15.76 9.06 -24.06
C ASN A 45 15.49 9.03 -22.55
N ARG A 46 15.84 10.10 -21.82
CA ARG A 46 15.56 10.20 -20.38
C ARG A 46 14.05 10.17 -20.09
N VAL A 47 13.25 10.90 -20.85
CA VAL A 47 11.78 10.89 -20.72
C VAL A 47 11.27 9.48 -20.96
N ARG A 48 11.69 8.82 -22.05
CA ARG A 48 11.29 7.46 -22.40
C ARG A 48 11.61 6.47 -21.27
N THR A 49 12.85 6.46 -20.78
CA THR A 49 13.26 5.59 -19.67
C THR A 49 12.42 5.84 -18.42
N ARG A 50 12.18 7.12 -18.07
CA ARG A 50 11.37 7.47 -16.90
C ARG A 50 9.90 7.06 -17.06
N THR A 51 9.34 7.20 -18.25
CA THR A 51 7.97 6.75 -18.54
C THR A 51 7.86 5.23 -18.43
N GLU A 52 8.86 4.49 -18.92
CA GLU A 52 8.91 3.03 -18.78
C GLU A 52 9.03 2.58 -17.31
N GLU A 53 9.88 3.25 -16.53
CA GLU A 53 10.01 3.04 -15.08
C GLU A 53 8.69 3.29 -14.35
N LEU A 54 8.02 4.40 -14.67
CA LEU A 54 6.72 4.76 -14.09
C LEU A 54 5.66 3.72 -14.44
N HIS A 55 5.55 3.31 -15.70
CA HIS A 55 4.60 2.28 -16.13
C HIS A 55 4.87 0.94 -15.43
N SER A 56 6.13 0.55 -15.27
CA SER A 56 6.50 -0.65 -14.53
C SER A 56 6.10 -0.57 -13.05
N THR A 57 6.34 0.58 -12.42
CA THR A 57 5.99 0.82 -11.02
C THR A 57 4.48 0.83 -10.82
N LEU A 58 3.72 1.48 -11.71
CA LEU A 58 2.26 1.50 -11.67
C LEU A 58 1.68 0.08 -11.76
N ARG A 59 2.14 -0.74 -12.71
CA ARG A 59 1.69 -2.14 -12.81
C ARG A 59 1.95 -2.93 -11.53
N ARG A 60 3.12 -2.74 -10.91
CA ARG A 60 3.45 -3.39 -9.63
C ARG A 60 2.54 -2.92 -8.50
N LEU A 61 2.21 -1.64 -8.48
CA LEU A 61 1.36 -1.04 -7.45
C LEU A 61 -0.10 -1.48 -7.62
N GLU A 62 -0.60 -1.56 -8.85
CA GLU A 62 -1.90 -2.14 -9.18
C GLU A 62 -2.00 -3.59 -8.72
N GLN A 63 -1.01 -4.42 -9.04
CA GLN A 63 -0.97 -5.81 -8.58
C GLN A 63 -0.97 -5.92 -7.06
N SER A 64 -0.12 -5.14 -6.38
CA SER A 64 -0.08 -5.11 -4.92
C SER A 64 -1.39 -4.66 -4.29
N ASN A 65 -2.12 -3.75 -4.94
CA ASN A 65 -3.42 -3.28 -4.47
C ASN A 65 -4.48 -4.39 -4.58
N ILE A 66 -4.50 -5.11 -5.72
CA ILE A 66 -5.37 -6.27 -5.92
C ILE A 66 -5.11 -7.33 -4.82
N ASP A 67 -3.85 -7.69 -4.60
CA ASP A 67 -3.46 -8.68 -3.61
C ASP A 67 -3.86 -8.23 -2.19
N LEU A 68 -3.64 -6.96 -1.87
CA LEU A 68 -4.02 -6.38 -0.57
C LEU A 68 -5.54 -6.37 -0.37
N SER A 69 -6.30 -6.02 -1.41
CA SER A 69 -7.77 -6.02 -1.37
C SER A 69 -8.31 -7.44 -1.12
N ALA A 70 -7.77 -8.44 -1.81
CA ALA A 70 -8.14 -9.84 -1.60
C ALA A 70 -7.78 -10.35 -0.20
N ALA A 71 -6.59 -10.00 0.30
CA ALA A 71 -6.18 -10.35 1.66
C ALA A 71 -7.08 -9.69 2.72
N LYS A 72 -7.47 -8.43 2.51
CA LYS A 72 -8.38 -7.70 3.38
C LYS A 72 -9.77 -8.34 3.41
N GLU A 73 -10.33 -8.66 2.25
CA GLU A 73 -11.65 -9.32 2.16
C GLU A 73 -11.64 -10.67 2.90
N ASN A 74 -10.60 -11.49 2.71
CA ASN A 74 -10.44 -12.75 3.43
C ASN A 74 -10.35 -12.54 4.95
N ALA A 75 -9.61 -11.53 5.41
CA ALA A 75 -9.52 -11.21 6.82
C ALA A 75 -10.86 -10.74 7.41
N GLU A 76 -11.63 -9.93 6.67
CA GLU A 76 -12.95 -9.48 7.08
C GLU A 76 -13.95 -10.64 7.16
N LEU A 77 -13.94 -11.55 6.18
CA LEU A 77 -14.77 -12.76 6.19
C LEU A 77 -14.41 -13.68 7.37
N ALA A 78 -13.12 -13.89 7.62
CA ALA A 78 -12.66 -14.67 8.77
C ALA A 78 -13.09 -14.03 10.09
N ASN A 79 -12.97 -12.71 10.21
CA ASN A 79 -13.38 -11.99 11.41
C ASN A 79 -14.90 -12.07 11.63
N LEU A 80 -15.70 -11.87 10.57
CA LEU A 80 -17.15 -12.02 10.63
C LEU A 80 -17.56 -13.45 11.03
N SER A 81 -16.89 -14.46 10.47
CA SER A 81 -17.10 -15.86 10.85
C SER A 81 -16.76 -16.10 12.32
N LYS A 82 -15.64 -15.56 12.81
CA LYS A 82 -15.24 -15.64 14.22
C LYS A 82 -16.27 -14.97 15.14
N THR A 83 -16.72 -13.75 14.83
CA THR A 83 -17.73 -13.05 15.63
C THR A 83 -19.05 -13.81 15.66
N ARG A 84 -19.50 -14.34 14.51
CA ARG A 84 -20.73 -15.16 14.46
C ARG A 84 -20.58 -16.46 15.25
N PHE A 85 -19.44 -17.14 15.14
CA PHE A 85 -19.16 -18.36 15.88
C PHE A 85 -19.15 -18.10 17.40
N LEU A 86 -18.46 -17.05 17.85
CA LEU A 86 -18.42 -16.68 19.26
C LEU A 86 -19.81 -16.30 19.77
N ALA A 87 -20.55 -15.46 19.04
CA ALA A 87 -21.91 -15.08 19.44
C ALA A 87 -22.86 -16.28 19.54
N ALA A 88 -22.81 -17.20 18.57
CA ALA A 88 -23.61 -18.43 18.59
C ALA A 88 -23.22 -19.32 19.78
N ALA A 89 -21.91 -19.54 20.00
CA ALA A 89 -21.41 -20.31 21.12
C ALA A 89 -21.81 -19.69 22.48
N SER A 90 -21.77 -18.36 22.62
CA SER A 90 -22.26 -17.66 23.82
C SER A 90 -23.72 -17.98 24.10
N HIS A 91 -24.59 -17.87 23.10
CA HIS A 91 -26.02 -18.14 23.27
C HIS A 91 -26.28 -19.61 23.62
N ASP A 92 -25.64 -20.54 22.91
CA ASP A 92 -25.81 -21.98 23.11
C ASP A 92 -25.34 -22.45 24.49
N VAL A 93 -24.37 -21.76 25.09
CA VAL A 93 -23.84 -22.09 26.43
C VAL A 93 -24.58 -21.34 27.55
N LEU A 94 -24.94 -20.07 27.36
CA LEU A 94 -25.64 -19.28 28.38
C LEU A 94 -27.09 -19.73 28.60
N GLN A 95 -27.78 -20.18 27.55
CA GLN A 95 -29.16 -20.68 27.66
C GLN A 95 -29.32 -21.85 28.65
N PRO A 96 -28.57 -22.96 28.52
CA PRO A 96 -28.66 -24.06 29.49
C PRO A 96 -28.18 -23.66 30.88
N LEU A 97 -27.23 -22.71 31.00
CA LEU A 97 -26.79 -22.19 32.30
C LEU A 97 -27.92 -21.43 33.02
N ASN A 98 -28.64 -20.57 32.30
CA ASN A 98 -29.82 -19.88 32.82
C ASN A 98 -30.93 -20.86 33.23
N ALA A 99 -31.14 -21.93 32.45
CA ALA A 99 -32.08 -22.98 32.81
C ALA A 99 -31.66 -23.75 34.06
N ALA A 100 -30.36 -24.01 34.23
CA ALA A 100 -29.81 -24.61 35.43
C ALA A 100 -30.01 -23.70 36.65
N HIS A 101 -29.78 -22.38 36.51
CA HIS A 101 -30.09 -21.41 37.56
C HIS A 101 -31.55 -21.47 38.00
N LEU A 102 -32.50 -21.38 37.06
CA LEU A 102 -33.94 -21.47 37.37
C LEU A 102 -34.29 -22.79 38.08
N SER A 103 -33.70 -23.90 37.65
CA SER A 103 -33.93 -25.22 38.25
C SER A 103 -33.38 -25.31 39.67
N VAL A 104 -32.19 -24.76 39.91
CA VAL A 104 -31.57 -24.74 41.24
C VAL A 104 -32.29 -23.77 42.18
N SER A 105 -32.76 -22.62 41.70
CA SER A 105 -33.59 -21.70 42.49
C SER A 105 -34.93 -22.33 42.88
N ALA A 106 -35.59 -23.04 41.95
CA ALA A 106 -36.80 -23.81 42.28
C ALA A 106 -36.50 -24.93 43.31
N LEU A 107 -35.34 -25.59 43.20
CA LEU A 107 -34.89 -26.57 44.18
C LEU A 107 -34.61 -25.95 45.55
N ALA A 108 -34.12 -24.71 45.59
CA ALA A 108 -33.87 -23.95 46.81
C ALA A 108 -35.16 -23.73 47.61
N GLU A 109 -36.27 -23.42 46.93
CA GLU A 109 -37.58 -23.17 47.55
C GLU A 109 -38.18 -24.42 48.21
N VAL A 110 -37.98 -25.59 47.62
CA VAL A 110 -38.56 -26.85 48.12
C VAL A 110 -37.68 -27.56 49.15
N GLN A 111 -36.45 -27.10 49.37
CA GLN A 111 -35.49 -27.80 50.24
C GLN A 111 -35.65 -27.42 51.71
N THR A 112 -35.93 -28.42 52.54
CA THR A 112 -36.21 -28.23 53.97
C THR A 112 -35.01 -28.57 54.85
N SER A 113 -34.10 -29.44 54.40
CA SER A 113 -32.92 -29.86 55.16
C SER A 113 -31.77 -28.85 55.10
N ASP A 114 -31.04 -28.68 56.20
CA ASP A 114 -29.89 -27.78 56.26
C ASP A 114 -28.75 -28.21 55.32
N GLU A 115 -28.48 -29.52 55.22
CA GLU A 115 -27.50 -30.07 54.27
C GLU A 115 -27.93 -29.83 52.82
N GLY A 116 -29.20 -30.02 52.47
CA GLY A 116 -29.72 -29.73 51.14
C GLY A 116 -29.61 -28.25 50.78
N LYS A 117 -29.93 -27.35 51.72
CA LYS A 117 -29.76 -25.89 51.53
C LYS A 117 -28.30 -25.50 51.33
N LYS A 118 -27.34 -26.15 52.01
CA LYS A 118 -25.90 -25.93 51.79
C LYS A 118 -25.47 -26.36 50.39
N LEU A 119 -25.93 -27.52 49.92
CA LEU A 119 -25.60 -28.03 48.58
C LEU A 119 -26.16 -27.14 47.48
N VAL A 120 -27.41 -26.69 47.59
CA VAL A 120 -28.02 -25.74 46.64
C VAL A 120 -27.19 -24.46 46.53
N ARG A 121 -26.85 -23.82 47.66
CA ARG A 121 -25.97 -22.63 47.68
C ARG A 121 -24.59 -22.87 47.10
N GLN A 122 -24.08 -24.10 47.18
CA GLN A 122 -22.79 -24.45 46.59
C GLN A 122 -22.88 -24.58 45.07
N VAL A 123 -23.95 -25.20 44.56
CA VAL A 123 -24.22 -25.31 43.12
C VAL A 123 -24.47 -23.93 42.52
N GLU A 124 -25.28 -23.07 43.15
CA GLU A 124 -25.52 -21.69 42.69
C GLU A 124 -24.21 -20.91 42.51
N ARG A 125 -23.35 -20.87 43.54
CA ARG A 125 -22.05 -20.20 43.46
C ARG A 125 -21.14 -20.75 42.36
N SER A 126 -21.20 -22.06 42.12
CA SER A 126 -20.42 -22.70 41.05
C SER A 126 -20.94 -22.31 39.66
N LEU A 127 -22.25 -22.17 39.49
CA LEU A 127 -22.87 -21.73 38.24
C LEU A 127 -22.57 -20.26 37.96
N GLU A 128 -22.65 -19.38 38.98
CA GLU A 128 -22.27 -17.96 38.88
C GLU A 128 -20.80 -17.81 38.46
N THR A 129 -19.89 -18.55 39.11
CA THR A 129 -18.46 -18.53 38.75
C THR A 129 -18.23 -18.98 37.31
N MET A 130 -19.00 -19.98 36.84
CA MET A 130 -18.92 -20.46 35.47
C MET A 130 -19.45 -19.41 34.47
N GLU A 131 -20.52 -18.70 34.82
CA GLU A 131 -21.06 -17.60 34.01
C GLU A 131 -20.04 -16.46 33.84
N ASP A 132 -19.41 -16.03 34.94
CA ASP A 132 -18.43 -14.95 34.93
C ASP A 132 -17.18 -15.31 34.10
N LEU A 133 -16.70 -16.55 34.23
CA LEU A 133 -15.59 -17.05 33.43
C LEU A 133 -15.94 -17.08 31.94
N LEU A 134 -17.15 -17.53 31.59
CA LEU A 134 -17.62 -17.56 30.21
C LEU A 134 -17.73 -16.15 29.62
N ARG A 135 -18.31 -15.19 30.35
CA ARG A 135 -18.38 -13.79 29.90
C ARG A 135 -16.99 -13.21 29.64
N THR A 136 -16.04 -13.44 30.54
CA THR A 136 -14.64 -12.98 30.38
C THR A 136 -13.93 -13.60 29.17
N LEU A 137 -14.30 -14.82 28.77
CA LEU A 137 -13.73 -15.51 27.61
C LEU A 137 -14.37 -15.09 26.28
N LEU A 138 -15.58 -14.54 26.34
CA LEU A 138 -16.41 -14.20 25.19
C LEU A 138 -16.37 -12.69 24.85
N ASP A 139 -16.01 -11.84 25.82
CA ASP A 139 -15.62 -10.42 25.62
C ASP A 139 -14.22 -10.29 24.99
#